data_AF-A0AA88HKT4-F1
#
_entry.id   AF-A0AA88HKT4-F1
#
_cell.length_a   1.000
_cell.length_b   1.000
_cell.length_c   1.000
_cell.angle_alpha   90.00
_cell.angle_beta   90.00
_cell.angle_gamma   90.00
#
_symmetry.space_group_name_H-M   'P 1'
#
loop_
_entity.id
_entity.type
_entity.pdbx_description
1 polymer ?
#
loop_
_entity_poly.entity_id
_entity_poly.type
_entity_poly.pdbx_seq_one_letter_code
_entity_poly.pdbx_strand_id
1 'polypeptide(L)'
;MDIPSWVSIPFEVNVAEIELSLQEPLSELQSDKIMRAEFKDGKYNIWKTNDVATKYRLLWDKAQFYVIAFPTSYLVEAGFIRVSQMLSKARNRLDIVKRDDLQLSLTSIEPNIKKLVEKQQPQGSH
;
A
#
# COMPACT_ATOMS: atom_id res chain seq x y z
N MET A 1 7.71 -13.11 6.16
CA MET A 1 8.55 -12.07 6.79
C MET A 1 7.99 -11.84 8.17
N ASP A 2 8.80 -12.03 9.20
CA ASP A 2 8.40 -11.64 10.55
C ASP A 2 8.54 -10.12 10.67
N ILE A 3 7.41 -9.44 10.90
CA ILE A 3 7.39 -7.98 11.06
C ILE A 3 7.84 -7.68 12.48
N PRO A 4 8.89 -6.85 12.69
CA PRO A 4 9.32 -6.47 14.02
C PRO A 4 8.19 -5.77 14.79
N SER A 5 8.06 -6.09 16.08
CA SER A 5 7.03 -5.51 16.95
C SER A 5 7.06 -3.98 16.96
N TRP A 6 8.25 -3.37 16.91
CA TRP A 6 8.39 -1.90 16.89
C TRP A 6 7.86 -1.26 15.60
N VAL A 7 7.66 -2.02 14.51
CA VAL A 7 7.01 -1.55 13.28
C VAL A 7 5.49 -1.63 13.41
N SER A 8 4.97 -2.70 14.04
CA SER A 8 3.52 -2.93 14.19
C SER A 8 2.89 -2.13 15.33
N ILE A 9 3.56 -2.05 16.47
CA ILE A 9 3.09 -1.40 17.71
C ILE A 9 4.18 -0.48 18.30
N PRO A 10 4.67 0.52 17.52
CA PRO A 10 5.82 1.36 17.89
C PRO A 10 5.68 2.05 19.26
N PHE A 11 4.46 2.27 19.72
CA PHE A 11 4.14 2.99 20.96
C PHE A 11 3.97 2.10 22.20
N GLU A 12 4.03 0.78 22.04
CA GLU A 12 3.78 -0.22 23.10
C GLU A 12 4.98 -1.13 23.34
N VAL A 13 5.95 -1.15 22.43
CA VAL A 13 7.16 -1.98 22.58
C VAL A 13 8.08 -1.48 23.69
N ASN A 14 8.69 -2.44 24.39
CA ASN A 14 9.79 -2.17 25.29
C ASN A 14 11.04 -1.80 24.48
N VAL A 15 11.47 -0.55 24.57
CA VAL A 15 12.63 -0.03 23.84
C VAL A 15 13.91 -0.80 24.18
N ALA A 16 14.06 -1.27 25.43
CA ALA A 16 15.27 -1.97 25.87
C ALA A 16 15.50 -3.32 25.16
N GLU A 17 14.44 -3.90 24.58
CA GLU A 17 14.48 -5.17 23.85
C GLU A 17 14.76 -4.99 22.35
N ILE A 18 14.82 -3.74 21.88
CA ILE A 18 15.09 -3.41 20.48
C ILE A 18 16.59 -3.21 20.27
N GLU A 19 17.05 -3.37 19.03
CA GLU A 19 18.41 -3.07 18.59
C GLU A 19 18.88 -1.69 19.12
N LEU A 20 20.07 -1.66 19.73
CA LEU A 20 20.63 -0.48 20.41
C LEU A 20 20.59 0.80 19.54
N SER A 21 20.88 0.66 18.25
CA SER A 21 20.88 1.77 17.28
C SER A 21 19.51 2.45 17.11
N LEU A 22 18.42 1.75 17.44
CA LEU A 22 17.05 2.22 17.28
C LEU A 22 16.43 2.70 18.61
N GLN A 23 17.08 2.45 19.75
CA GLN A 23 16.48 2.70 21.06
C GLN A 23 16.22 4.19 21.31
N GLU A 24 17.19 5.04 21.02
CA GLU A 24 17.08 6.49 21.15
C GLU A 24 15.98 7.06 20.23
N PRO A 25 16.01 6.86 18.89
CA PRO A 25 14.99 7.42 18.01
C PRO A 25 13.60 6.83 18.27
N LEU A 26 13.51 5.57 18.72
CA LEU A 26 12.24 4.97 19.12
C LEU A 26 11.70 5.60 20.41
N SER A 27 12.58 5.91 21.38
CA SER A 27 12.17 6.63 22.60
C SER A 27 11.66 8.03 22.29
N GLU A 28 12.31 8.74 21.37
CA GLU A 28 11.85 10.04 20.90
C GLU A 28 10.48 9.97 20.20
N LEU A 29 10.29 8.96 19.33
CA LEU A 29 9.01 8.70 18.69
C LEU A 29 7.91 8.39 19.73
N GLN A 30 8.20 7.53 20.71
CA GLN A 30 7.24 7.16 21.75
C GLN A 30 6.83 8.32 22.66
N SER A 31 7.71 9.31 22.79
CA SER A 31 7.50 10.55 23.55
C SER A 31 6.70 11.61 22.77
N ASP A 32 6.56 11.44 21.44
CA ASP A 32 5.78 12.34 20.60
C ASP A 32 4.28 12.11 20.80
N LYS A 33 3.67 13.01 21.58
CA LYS A 33 2.24 12.94 21.92
C LYS A 33 1.33 13.16 20.71
N ILE A 34 1.76 13.94 19.73
CA ILE A 34 0.97 14.22 18.52
C ILE A 34 0.92 12.95 17.68
N MET A 35 2.09 12.38 17.38
CA MET A 35 2.17 11.14 16.61
C MET A 35 1.44 9.98 17.30
N ARG A 36 1.53 9.88 18.64
CA ARG A 36 0.81 8.87 19.42
C ARG A 36 -0.71 9.06 19.32
N ALA A 37 -1.20 10.30 19.32
CA ALA A 37 -2.62 10.59 19.18
C ALA A 37 -3.13 10.23 17.77
N GLU A 38 -2.37 10.58 16.73
CA GLU A 38 -2.70 10.25 15.34
C GLU A 38 -2.74 8.73 15.10
N PHE A 39 -1.77 7.99 15.65
CA PHE A 39 -1.74 6.53 15.56
C PHE A 39 -2.98 5.88 16.17
N LYS A 40 -3.49 6.40 17.30
CA LYS A 40 -4.68 5.86 17.98
C LYS A 40 -5.98 6.02 17.19
N ASP A 41 -6.08 6.98 16.27
CA ASP A 41 -7.26 7.14 15.42
C ASP A 41 -7.40 6.00 14.38
N GLY A 42 -6.43 5.09 14.30
CA GLY A 42 -6.49 3.84 13.53
C GLY A 42 -6.43 4.02 12.00
N LYS A 43 -6.57 5.26 11.52
CA LYS A 43 -6.45 5.62 10.10
C LYS A 43 -5.03 5.97 9.69
N TYR A 44 -4.13 6.14 10.66
CA TYR A 44 -2.82 6.70 10.45
C TYR A 44 -1.72 5.63 10.51
N ASN A 45 -1.20 5.24 9.35
CA ASN A 45 0.06 4.52 9.29
C ASN A 45 1.18 5.57 9.44
N ILE A 46 1.76 5.67 10.63
CA ILE A 46 2.82 6.65 10.93
C ILE A 46 4.00 6.53 9.96
N TRP A 47 4.26 5.34 9.43
CA TRP A 47 5.36 5.14 8.50
C TRP A 47 5.08 5.77 7.13
N LYS A 48 3.82 6.02 6.76
CA LYS A 48 3.48 6.64 5.47
C LYS A 48 3.61 8.17 5.46
N THR A 49 3.85 8.82 6.60
CA THR A 49 3.91 10.28 6.65
C THR A 49 5.31 10.82 6.45
N ASN A 50 5.38 11.93 5.72
CA ASN A 50 6.63 12.58 5.35
C ASN A 50 7.41 13.07 6.59
N ASP A 51 6.69 13.36 7.67
CA ASP A 51 7.25 13.76 8.95
C ASP A 51 8.06 12.63 9.59
N VAL A 52 7.63 11.36 9.48
CA VAL A 52 8.42 10.22 9.97
C VAL A 52 9.65 9.99 9.11
N ALA A 53 9.53 10.11 7.79
CA ALA A 53 10.65 9.96 6.86
C ALA A 53 11.74 11.04 7.05
N THR A 54 11.37 12.21 7.57
CA THR A 54 12.29 13.34 7.79
C THR A 54 12.79 13.42 9.23
N LYS A 55 11.90 13.36 10.23
CA LYS A 55 12.21 13.48 11.65
C LYS A 55 12.83 12.21 12.24
N TYR A 56 12.37 11.04 11.80
CA TYR A 56 12.78 9.73 12.32
C TYR A 56 13.41 8.86 11.24
N ARG A 57 14.34 9.43 10.48
CA ARG A 57 14.91 8.82 9.27
C ARG A 57 15.46 7.41 9.49
N LEU A 58 16.17 7.16 10.59
CA LEU A 58 16.74 5.85 10.88
C LEU A 58 15.65 4.77 11.09
N LEU A 59 14.54 5.12 11.74
CA LEU A 59 13.39 4.22 11.91
C LEU A 59 12.71 3.99 10.56
N TRP A 60 12.47 5.06 9.79
CA TRP A 60 11.87 4.96 8.46
C TRP A 60 12.69 4.09 7.51
N ASP A 61 14.01 4.26 7.50
CA ASP A 61 14.92 3.55 6.60
C ASP A 61 14.80 2.03 6.76
N LYS A 62 14.53 1.55 7.98
CA LYS A 62 14.28 0.13 8.27
C LYS A 62 12.80 -0.25 8.10
N ALA A 63 11.87 0.58 8.57
CA ALA A 63 10.43 0.29 8.55
C ALA A 63 9.85 0.23 7.13
N GLN A 64 10.37 1.04 6.21
CA GLN A 64 9.86 1.12 4.83
C GLN A 64 9.90 -0.24 4.12
N PHE A 65 10.90 -1.08 4.39
CA PHE A 65 10.99 -2.41 3.77
C PHE A 65 9.79 -3.28 4.14
N TYR A 66 9.34 -3.24 5.39
CA TYR A 66 8.18 -4.01 5.85
C TYR A 66 6.86 -3.40 5.35
N VAL A 67 6.77 -2.07 5.34
CA VAL A 67 5.56 -1.35 4.92
C VAL A 67 5.36 -1.41 3.41
N ILE A 68 6.43 -1.43 2.62
CA ILE A 68 6.38 -1.53 1.15
C ILE A 68 6.26 -3.00 0.70
N ALA A 69 6.93 -3.94 1.36
CA ALA A 69 6.85 -5.36 1.01
C ALA A 69 5.42 -5.93 1.10
N PHE A 70 4.60 -5.42 2.02
CA PHE A 70 3.25 -5.94 2.24
C PHE A 70 2.28 -5.59 1.08
N PRO A 71 2.16 -4.33 0.63
CA PRO A 71 1.44 -4.00 -0.59
C PRO A 71 2.07 -4.64 -1.83
N THR A 72 3.40 -4.71 -1.95
CA THR A 72 4.01 -5.23 -3.18
C THR A 72 3.84 -6.74 -3.32
N SER A 73 3.96 -7.53 -2.24
CA SER A 73 3.68 -8.98 -2.29
C SER A 73 2.23 -9.26 -2.67
N TYR A 74 1.27 -8.61 -2.01
CA TYR A 74 -0.15 -8.73 -2.38
C TYR A 74 -0.42 -8.30 -3.82
N LEU A 75 0.12 -7.16 -4.27
CA LEU A 75 -0.07 -6.67 -5.64
C LEU A 75 0.60 -7.58 -6.67
N VAL A 76 1.75 -8.17 -6.34
CA VAL A 76 2.43 -9.16 -7.18
C VAL A 76 1.58 -10.43 -7.29
N GLU A 77 1.11 -10.97 -6.18
CA GLU A 77 0.22 -12.15 -6.16
C GLU A 77 -1.08 -11.88 -6.93
N ALA A 78 -1.76 -10.78 -6.63
CA ALA A 78 -2.95 -10.35 -7.34
C ALA A 78 -2.67 -10.16 -8.83
N GLY A 79 -1.55 -9.52 -9.18
CA GLY A 79 -1.06 -9.34 -10.55
C GLY A 79 -0.92 -10.67 -11.29
N PHE A 80 -0.21 -11.63 -10.69
CA PHE A 80 -0.04 -12.97 -11.26
C PHE A 80 -1.37 -13.71 -11.43
N ILE A 81 -2.27 -13.62 -10.44
CA ILE A 81 -3.61 -14.22 -10.52
C ILE A 81 -4.40 -13.60 -11.70
N ARG A 82 -4.40 -12.26 -11.83
CA ARG A 82 -5.10 -11.58 -12.92
C ARG A 82 -4.52 -11.92 -14.29
N VAL A 83 -3.20 -11.91 -14.43
CA VAL A 83 -2.52 -12.34 -15.66
C VAL A 83 -2.91 -13.78 -16.04
N SER A 84 -2.87 -14.70 -15.08
CA SER A 84 -3.27 -16.09 -15.31
C SER A 84 -4.73 -16.21 -15.74
N GLN A 85 -5.64 -15.45 -15.12
CA GLN A 85 -7.06 -15.39 -15.53
C GLN A 85 -7.23 -14.84 -16.94
N MET A 86 -6.49 -13.78 -17.30
CA MET A 86 -6.54 -13.17 -18.62
C MET A 86 -6.02 -14.12 -19.69
N LEU A 87 -4.89 -14.80 -19.46
CA LEU A 87 -4.29 -15.74 -20.42
C LEU A 87 -5.11 -17.02 -20.61
N SER A 88 -5.85 -17.47 -19.59
CA SER A 88 -6.64 -18.71 -19.65
C SER A 88 -8.09 -18.50 -20.09
N LYS A 89 -8.83 -17.59 -19.42
CA LYS A 89 -10.29 -17.48 -19.55
C LYS A 89 -10.75 -16.28 -20.38
N ALA A 90 -9.94 -15.24 -20.47
CA ALA A 90 -10.31 -13.98 -21.13
C ALA A 90 -9.38 -13.59 -22.27
N ARG A 91 -8.57 -14.53 -22.79
CA ARG A 91 -7.49 -14.25 -23.75
C ARG A 91 -7.97 -13.58 -25.04
N ASN A 92 -9.19 -13.90 -25.47
CA ASN A 92 -9.77 -13.34 -26.69
C ASN A 92 -10.49 -12.00 -26.44
N ARG A 93 -10.60 -11.56 -25.18
CA ARG A 93 -11.37 -10.38 -24.75
C ARG A 93 -10.50 -9.29 -24.14
N LEU A 94 -9.45 -9.67 -23.41
CA LEU A 94 -8.59 -8.77 -22.66
C LEU A 94 -7.14 -8.89 -23.14
N ASP A 95 -6.45 -7.75 -23.24
CA ASP A 95 -5.07 -7.63 -23.68
C ASP A 95 -4.22 -7.03 -22.55
N ILE A 96 -3.23 -7.80 -22.11
CA ILE A 96 -2.34 -7.45 -20.99
C ILE A 96 -1.43 -6.26 -21.33
N VAL A 97 -1.03 -6.12 -22.60
CA VAL A 97 0.08 -5.25 -23.01
C VAL A 97 -0.41 -3.99 -23.72
N LYS A 98 -1.48 -4.09 -24.52
CA LYS A 98 -1.86 -3.01 -25.44
C LYS A 98 -3.00 -2.12 -24.93
N ARG A 99 -3.80 -2.57 -23.96
CA ARG A 99 -5.04 -1.89 -23.54
C ARG A 99 -5.08 -1.52 -22.06
N ASP A 100 -3.96 -1.66 -21.35
CA ASP A 100 -3.84 -1.43 -19.92
C ASP A 100 -4.85 -2.23 -19.07
N ASP A 101 -5.41 -3.33 -19.61
CA ASP A 101 -6.47 -4.11 -18.95
C ASP A 101 -5.96 -4.72 -17.63
N LEU A 102 -4.68 -5.10 -17.58
CA LEU A 102 -4.06 -5.58 -16.35
C LEU A 102 -3.98 -4.47 -15.30
N GLN A 103 -3.54 -3.27 -15.70
CA GLN A 103 -3.44 -2.13 -14.80
C GLN A 103 -4.82 -1.77 -14.24
N LEU A 104 -5.84 -1.64 -15.10
CA LEU A 104 -7.22 -1.40 -14.69
C LEU A 104 -7.71 -2.45 -13.70
N SER A 105 -7.42 -3.74 -13.94
CA SER A 105 -7.85 -4.84 -13.07
C SER A 105 -7.20 -4.87 -11.67
N LEU A 106 -6.06 -4.21 -11.51
CA LEU A 106 -5.30 -4.12 -10.26
C LEU A 106 -5.56 -2.82 -9.51
N THR A 107 -6.13 -1.82 -10.16
CA THR A 107 -6.47 -0.54 -9.54
C THR A 107 -7.86 -0.54 -8.93
N SER A 108 -8.07 0.33 -7.94
CA SER A 108 -9.40 0.62 -7.41
C SER A 108 -10.14 1.69 -8.24
N ILE A 109 -9.68 1.98 -9.46
CA ILE A 109 -10.27 2.98 -10.34
C ILE A 109 -11.61 2.45 -10.84
N GLU A 110 -12.69 3.12 -10.45
CA GLU A 110 -14.02 2.80 -10.96
C GLU A 110 -14.22 3.43 -12.34
N PRO A 111 -14.66 2.65 -13.35
CA PRO A 111 -14.94 3.20 -14.66
C PRO A 111 -16.13 4.17 -14.58
N ASN A 112 -15.98 5.37 -15.13
CA ASN A 112 -17.07 6.34 -15.20
C ASN A 112 -18.05 5.95 -16.31
N ILE A 113 -18.95 5.01 -15.98
CA ILE A 113 -19.92 4.44 -16.92
C ILE A 113 -20.85 5.51 -17.50
N LYS A 114 -21.25 6.51 -16.70
CA LYS A 114 -22.13 7.60 -17.17
C LYS A 114 -21.48 8.38 -18.31
N LYS A 115 -20.23 8.80 -18.12
CA LYS A 115 -19.44 9.49 -19.15
C LYS A 115 -19.16 8.60 -20.37
N LEU A 116 -19.05 7.28 -20.18
CA LEU A 116 -18.85 6.33 -21.27
C LEU A 116 -20.12 6.21 -22.14
N VAL A 117 -21.29 6.09 -21.49
CA VAL A 117 -22.61 5.99 -22.14
C VAL A 117 -22.95 7.28 -22.88
N GLU A 118 -22.64 8.45 -22.31
CA GLU A 118 -22.84 9.75 -22.97
C GLU A 118 -22.01 9.92 -24.25
N LYS A 119 -20.84 9.28 -24.33
CA LYS A 119 -19.98 9.30 -25.52
C LYS A 119 -20.34 8.22 -26.55
N GLN A 120 -21.20 7.28 -26.19
CA GLN A 120 -21.60 6.20 -27.08
C GLN A 120 -22.73 6.70 -27.97
N GLN A 121 -22.44 6.91 -29.27
CA GLN A 121 -23.50 7.21 -30.22
C GLN A 121 -24.46 6.01 -30.33
N PRO A 122 -25.78 6.23 -30.36
CA PRO A 122 -26.73 5.16 -30.61
C PRO A 122 -26.46 4.65 -32.03
N GLN A 123 -25.80 3.50 -32.13
CA GLN A 123 -25.74 2.77 -33.38
C GLN A 123 -27.14 2.19 -33.57
N GLY A 124 -27.91 2.80 -34.48
CA GLY A 124 -29.20 2.26 -34.89
C GLY A 124 -29.02 0.80 -35.28
N SER A 125 -29.78 -0.09 -34.65
CA SER A 125 -29.91 -1.46 -35.15
C SER A 125 -30.64 -1.41 -36.49
N HIS A 126 -30.06 -2.08 -37.49
CA HIS A 126 -30.68 -2.33 -38.79
C HIS A 126 -31.54 -3.60 -38.73
#